data_AF-A0A7J7KYW8-F1
#
_entry.id   AF-A0A7J7KYW8-F1
#
_cell.length_a   1.000
_cell.length_b   1.000
_cell.length_c   1.000
_cell.angle_alpha   90.00
_cell.angle_beta   90.00
_cell.angle_gamma   90.00
#
_symmetry.space_group_name_H-M   'P 1'
#
loop_
_entity.id
_entity.type
_entity.pdbx_description
1 polymer ?
#
loop_
_entity_poly.entity_id
_entity_poly.type
_entity_poly.pdbx_seq_one_letter_code
_entity_poly.pdbx_strand_id
1 'polypeptide(L)'
;MLRNSATSLSSKLISISSPIFHRFSSIRGGVFDPHIHSSIGASSNFLNSSKLGFIKRYVGERAIGFSSSATIIGSSAPTSASLSGARDVAGVFRHYGRCYWELSKARLSLLVVATSGAGFVLGSGNVVDFVGLCWTCTGTMMVAASANSLNQVFEKSNDAKMKRTMQRPLPSGRISLPHAAIWASSVGVTGTTLLACQANILAAGLAATNLALYAFMYTPLKQIHPLNTWVGAIVGAIPPLLGWAAVSGEISLNGMILPAALYFWQIPHFMALAYLCRNDYAAGGFKMFSLADASGRRTALVALRNCFYLLPIGFLAYDCEFWSYAIF
;
A
#
# COMPACT_ATOMS: atom_id res chain seq x y z
N MET A 1 30.68 -37.30 45.47
CA MET A 1 31.89 -38.08 45.13
C MET A 1 31.70 -38.67 43.74
N LEU A 2 32.74 -38.72 42.89
CA LEU A 2 32.81 -39.41 41.57
C LEU A 2 31.76 -38.95 40.53
N ARG A 3 32.04 -38.21 39.44
CA ARG A 3 33.20 -37.97 38.55
C ARG A 3 33.43 -39.05 37.47
N ASN A 4 33.66 -38.57 36.24
CA ASN A 4 34.08 -39.23 34.98
C ASN A 4 32.92 -39.80 34.13
N SER A 5 32.93 -39.85 32.79
CA SER A 5 33.68 -39.26 31.67
C SER A 5 33.04 -39.92 30.42
N ALA A 6 32.48 -39.18 29.45
CA ALA A 6 33.13 -38.62 28.27
C ALA A 6 33.56 -39.64 27.18
N THR A 7 33.22 -39.30 25.92
CA THR A 7 33.69 -39.83 24.62
C THR A 7 33.37 -41.28 24.21
N SER A 8 32.60 -41.41 23.12
CA SER A 8 33.11 -42.04 21.88
C SER A 8 32.30 -41.57 20.67
N LEU A 9 32.95 -41.42 19.53
CA LEU A 9 32.38 -40.93 18.27
C LEU A 9 32.59 -41.99 17.17
N SER A 10 31.71 -41.97 16.17
CA SER A 10 31.95 -42.42 14.77
C SER A 10 31.31 -43.74 14.27
N SER A 11 30.99 -43.66 12.97
CA SER A 11 30.84 -44.69 11.95
C SER A 11 29.74 -45.76 12.04
N LYS A 12 28.68 -45.52 11.24
CA LYS A 12 28.32 -46.45 10.13
C LYS A 12 27.55 -45.75 9.00
N LEU A 13 28.14 -45.80 7.80
CA LEU A 13 27.51 -45.46 6.52
C LEU A 13 26.67 -46.64 6.02
N ILE A 14 25.57 -46.35 5.31
CA ILE A 14 24.92 -47.07 4.19
C ILE A 14 23.77 -46.11 3.76
N SER A 15 23.84 -45.36 2.66
CA SER A 15 23.85 -45.74 1.23
C SER A 15 22.48 -46.21 0.69
N ILE A 16 21.69 -45.29 0.11
CA ILE A 16 20.63 -45.59 -0.87
C ILE A 16 20.72 -44.60 -2.05
N SER A 17 20.48 -45.10 -3.26
CA SER A 17 20.82 -44.52 -4.57
C SER A 17 19.68 -44.68 -5.61
N SER A 18 19.50 -43.81 -6.63
CA SER A 18 20.14 -42.51 -6.87
C SER A 18 19.17 -41.43 -7.42
N PRO A 19 18.90 -41.24 -8.74
CA PRO A 19 18.89 -39.86 -9.24
C PRO A 19 17.72 -39.43 -10.16
N ILE A 20 17.29 -38.16 -10.04
CA ILE A 20 16.67 -37.40 -11.15
C ILE A 20 17.23 -35.98 -11.15
N PHE A 21 18.35 -35.75 -11.86
CA PHE A 21 18.75 -34.43 -12.34
C PHE A 21 19.69 -34.56 -13.55
N HIS A 22 19.18 -34.25 -14.74
CA HIS A 22 19.99 -34.10 -15.95
C HIS A 22 19.29 -33.15 -16.93
N ARG A 23 19.63 -31.85 -16.92
CA ARG A 23 19.83 -31.06 -18.16
C ARG A 23 20.37 -29.65 -17.91
N PHE A 24 21.10 -29.19 -18.93
CA PHE A 24 21.61 -27.83 -19.18
C PHE A 24 22.73 -27.29 -18.28
N SER A 25 23.96 -27.55 -18.73
CA SER A 25 25.03 -26.55 -18.73
C SER A 25 25.80 -26.61 -20.06
N SER A 26 26.48 -25.49 -20.38
CA SER A 26 27.46 -25.32 -21.46
C SER A 26 27.01 -25.31 -22.93
N ILE A 27 26.96 -24.09 -23.51
CA ILE A 27 27.71 -23.79 -24.74
C ILE A 27 28.57 -22.56 -24.44
N ARG A 28 29.83 -22.57 -24.88
CA ARG A 28 30.84 -21.53 -24.64
C ARG A 28 31.62 -21.28 -25.93
N GLY A 29 31.89 -20.01 -26.25
CA GLY A 29 32.96 -19.63 -27.18
C GLY A 29 32.52 -19.34 -28.62
N GLY A 30 32.89 -18.15 -29.10
CA GLY A 30 32.65 -17.67 -30.46
C GLY A 30 33.12 -16.22 -30.59
N VAL A 31 34.42 -16.03 -30.81
CA VAL A 31 35.07 -14.73 -31.01
C VAL A 31 34.94 -14.33 -32.49
N PHE A 32 34.60 -13.07 -32.80
CA PHE A 32 35.17 -12.31 -33.92
C PHE A 32 34.73 -10.82 -33.86
N ASP A 33 35.63 -9.94 -34.32
CA ASP A 33 35.60 -8.46 -34.36
C ASP A 33 36.56 -8.07 -35.53
N PRO A 34 36.67 -6.83 -36.04
CA PRO A 34 35.70 -5.75 -36.31
C PRO A 34 35.76 -5.27 -37.81
N HIS A 35 35.43 -4.00 -38.11
CA HIS A 35 35.53 -3.25 -39.41
C HIS A 35 34.33 -3.42 -40.40
N ILE A 36 33.89 -2.44 -41.22
CA ILE A 36 34.43 -1.10 -41.64
C ILE A 36 33.32 -0.15 -42.24
N HIS A 37 33.59 1.17 -42.32
CA HIS A 37 32.86 2.26 -43.07
C HIS A 37 31.41 2.65 -42.59
N SER A 38 30.93 3.90 -42.45
CA SER A 38 31.04 5.19 -43.21
C SER A 38 30.36 5.17 -44.60
N SER A 39 29.75 6.21 -45.17
CA SER A 39 29.17 7.52 -44.78
C SER A 39 28.37 8.05 -46.00
N ILE A 40 27.70 9.22 -45.93
CA ILE A 40 27.04 9.93 -47.07
C ILE A 40 25.72 9.24 -47.54
N GLY A 41 24.62 9.88 -47.95
CA GLY A 41 24.25 11.30 -48.10
C GLY A 41 23.80 11.65 -49.53
N ALA A 42 22.53 12.01 -49.76
CA ALA A 42 22.04 12.81 -50.91
C ALA A 42 20.49 12.84 -50.98
N SER A 43 19.96 13.95 -51.51
CA SER A 43 18.52 14.20 -51.71
C SER A 43 18.07 13.91 -53.14
N SER A 44 16.79 13.59 -53.32
CA SER A 44 15.91 14.00 -54.44
C SER A 44 14.60 13.21 -54.35
N ASN A 45 13.42 13.61 -54.83
CA ASN A 45 12.71 14.88 -55.06
C ASN A 45 11.37 14.44 -55.74
N PHE A 46 10.32 15.27 -55.76
CA PHE A 46 9.05 15.07 -56.53
C PHE A 46 8.12 13.91 -56.05
N LEU A 47 6.85 14.14 -55.65
CA LEU A 47 5.77 14.84 -56.36
C LEU A 47 4.66 15.40 -55.43
N ASN A 48 3.97 16.44 -55.89
CA ASN A 48 2.77 17.03 -55.28
C ASN A 48 1.50 16.18 -55.53
N SER A 49 0.53 16.21 -54.60
CA SER A 49 -0.88 16.42 -54.96
C SER A 49 -1.69 16.96 -53.76
N SER A 50 -2.79 17.66 -54.05
CA SER A 50 -3.40 18.66 -53.17
C SER A 50 -4.78 18.29 -52.60
N LYS A 51 -5.10 18.99 -51.49
CA LYS A 51 -6.39 19.07 -50.78
C LYS A 51 -7.64 18.89 -51.65
N LEU A 52 -8.62 18.14 -51.14
CA LEU A 52 -10.01 18.19 -51.61
C LEU A 52 -10.95 18.59 -50.46
N GLY A 53 -11.53 19.79 -50.56
CA GLY A 53 -12.61 20.25 -49.68
C GLY A 53 -13.90 20.38 -50.50
N PHE A 54 -14.99 19.77 -50.03
CA PHE A 54 -16.24 19.71 -50.78
C PHE A 54 -17.17 20.88 -50.41
N ILE A 55 -17.43 21.76 -51.38
CA ILE A 55 -18.47 22.79 -51.29
C ILE A 55 -19.72 22.27 -51.99
N LYS A 56 -20.88 22.27 -51.31
CA LYS A 56 -22.18 21.97 -51.94
C LYS A 56 -22.98 23.26 -52.09
N ARG A 57 -23.43 23.51 -53.33
CA ARG A 57 -24.02 24.79 -53.78
C ARG A 57 -25.53 24.82 -53.56
N TYR A 58 -26.07 26.00 -53.29
CA TYR A 58 -27.50 26.27 -53.16
C TYR A 58 -28.27 25.96 -54.46
N VAL A 59 -29.48 25.41 -54.30
CA VAL A 59 -30.60 25.58 -55.23
C VAL A 59 -31.79 26.04 -54.38
N GLY A 60 -32.49 27.08 -54.81
CA GLY A 60 -33.67 27.59 -54.12
C GLY A 60 -34.92 27.34 -54.96
N GLU A 61 -36.00 26.94 -54.30
CA GLU A 61 -37.34 26.86 -54.89
C GLU A 61 -38.35 27.48 -53.93
N ARG A 62 -39.28 28.25 -54.48
CA ARG A 62 -40.40 28.84 -53.74
C ARG A 62 -41.59 27.88 -53.78
N ALA A 63 -42.19 27.63 -52.62
CA ALA A 63 -43.56 27.13 -52.53
C ALA A 63 -44.36 28.02 -51.56
N ILE A 64 -45.60 28.31 -51.92
CA ILE A 64 -46.52 29.18 -51.20
C ILE A 64 -47.62 28.28 -50.61
N GLY A 65 -47.98 28.42 -49.33
CA GLY A 65 -49.16 27.71 -48.83
C GLY A 65 -49.34 27.63 -47.32
N PHE A 66 -50.38 28.32 -46.85
CA PHE A 66 -51.15 28.10 -45.62
C PHE A 66 -50.52 28.30 -44.23
N SER A 67 -51.14 29.23 -43.49
CA SER A 67 -51.02 29.40 -42.05
C SER A 67 -51.98 28.46 -41.32
N SER A 68 -51.48 27.76 -40.30
CA SER A 68 -52.31 27.10 -39.28
C SER A 68 -51.75 27.45 -37.91
N SER A 69 -52.48 28.31 -37.19
CA SER A 69 -52.13 28.75 -35.84
C SER A 69 -52.25 27.59 -34.84
N ALA A 70 -51.13 26.95 -34.51
CA ALA A 70 -51.04 26.04 -33.38
C ALA A 70 -50.47 26.78 -32.16
N THR A 71 -51.36 27.32 -31.32
CA THR A 71 -50.99 27.83 -29.99
C THR A 71 -50.55 26.66 -29.11
N ILE A 72 -49.27 26.31 -29.15
CA ILE A 72 -48.71 25.36 -28.19
C ILE A 72 -48.61 26.09 -26.85
N ILE A 73 -49.52 25.71 -25.95
CA ILE A 73 -49.53 26.11 -24.55
C ILE A 73 -48.15 25.81 -23.96
N GLY A 74 -47.48 26.85 -23.46
CA GLY A 74 -46.16 26.72 -22.85
C GLY A 74 -46.24 25.92 -21.56
N SER A 75 -46.03 24.61 -21.65
CA SER A 75 -45.74 23.77 -20.49
C SER A 75 -44.35 24.14 -19.98
N SER A 76 -44.30 25.01 -18.97
CA SER A 76 -43.09 25.35 -18.24
C SER A 76 -42.51 24.08 -17.60
N ALA A 77 -41.55 23.42 -18.27
CA ALA A 77 -40.92 22.19 -17.80
C ALA A 77 -39.83 22.50 -16.75
N PRO A 78 -40.03 22.23 -15.45
CA PRO A 78 -39.09 22.59 -14.39
C PRO A 78 -38.08 21.46 -14.12
N THR A 79 -37.80 20.61 -15.11
CA THR A 79 -37.17 19.28 -14.90
C THR A 79 -35.74 19.16 -15.42
N SER A 80 -35.37 19.82 -16.54
CA SER A 80 -34.03 19.68 -17.12
C SER A 80 -32.93 20.30 -16.25
N ALA A 81 -33.12 21.53 -15.78
CA ALA A 81 -32.16 22.25 -14.93
C ALA A 81 -32.00 21.65 -13.52
N SER A 82 -33.08 21.07 -12.97
CA SER A 82 -33.03 20.38 -11.67
C SER A 82 -32.26 19.06 -11.78
N LEU A 83 -32.46 18.29 -12.86
CA LEU A 83 -31.67 17.08 -13.12
C LEU A 83 -30.19 17.36 -13.42
N SER A 84 -29.84 18.48 -14.07
CA SER A 84 -28.42 18.82 -14.27
C SER A 84 -27.74 19.18 -12.95
N GLY A 85 -28.33 20.05 -12.13
CA GLY A 85 -27.76 20.41 -10.83
C GLY A 85 -27.57 19.21 -9.89
N ALA A 86 -28.54 18.30 -9.84
CA ALA A 86 -28.42 17.07 -9.06
C ALA A 86 -27.30 16.13 -9.57
N ARG A 87 -27.11 16.06 -10.89
CA ARG A 87 -26.02 15.28 -11.51
C ARG A 87 -24.65 15.88 -11.24
N ASP A 88 -24.50 17.19 -11.27
CA ASP A 88 -23.24 17.88 -10.99
C ASP A 88 -22.83 17.70 -9.52
N VAL A 89 -23.76 17.86 -8.58
CA VAL A 89 -23.53 17.61 -7.15
C VAL A 89 -23.12 16.15 -6.91
N ALA A 90 -23.83 15.19 -7.50
CA ALA A 90 -23.45 13.77 -7.41
C ALA A 90 -22.07 13.48 -8.02
N GLY A 91 -21.69 14.19 -9.10
CA GLY A 91 -20.37 14.14 -9.70
C GLY A 91 -19.26 14.61 -8.75
N VAL A 92 -19.47 15.73 -8.07
CA VAL A 92 -18.53 16.27 -7.07
C VAL A 92 -18.36 15.31 -5.88
N PHE A 93 -19.45 14.77 -5.33
CA PHE A 93 -19.37 13.77 -4.26
C PHE A 93 -18.63 12.51 -4.70
N ARG A 94 -18.89 11.99 -5.90
CA ARG A 94 -18.20 10.82 -6.45
C ARG A 94 -16.71 11.07 -6.68
N HIS A 95 -16.34 12.27 -7.12
CA HIS A 95 -14.94 12.69 -7.29
C HIS A 95 -14.19 12.70 -5.97
N TYR A 96 -14.70 13.41 -4.96
CA TYR A 96 -14.03 13.50 -3.65
C TYR A 96 -14.07 12.18 -2.89
N GLY A 97 -15.17 11.42 -2.93
CA GLY A 97 -15.24 10.09 -2.34
C GLY A 97 -14.16 9.15 -2.90
N ARG A 98 -13.93 9.18 -4.23
CA ARG A 98 -12.83 8.44 -4.86
C ARG A 98 -11.45 8.97 -4.43
N CYS A 99 -11.27 10.29 -4.34
CA CYS A 99 -10.01 10.88 -3.87
C CYS A 99 -9.70 10.46 -2.43
N TYR A 100 -10.67 10.49 -1.51
CA TYR A 100 -10.50 10.05 -0.12
C TYR A 100 -10.26 8.55 0.00
N TRP A 101 -10.91 7.73 -0.83
CA TRP A 101 -10.66 6.27 -0.89
C TRP A 101 -9.21 5.95 -1.29
N GLU A 102 -8.69 6.67 -2.29
CA GLU A 102 -7.32 6.52 -2.78
C GLU A 102 -6.27 7.16 -1.84
N LEU A 103 -6.59 8.30 -1.20
CA LEU A 103 -5.76 8.92 -0.15
C LEU A 103 -5.60 8.00 1.06
N SER A 104 -6.73 7.54 1.62
CA SER A 104 -6.80 6.58 2.73
C SER A 104 -6.11 5.25 2.45
N LYS A 105 -5.80 4.95 1.18
CA LYS A 105 -5.47 3.60 0.67
C LYS A 105 -6.41 2.55 1.26
N ALA A 106 -7.72 2.76 1.17
CA ALA A 106 -8.72 2.06 2.00
C ALA A 106 -8.58 0.51 2.05
N ARG A 107 -8.19 -0.13 0.94
CA ARG A 107 -7.90 -1.59 0.89
C ARG A 107 -6.74 -2.02 1.78
N LEU A 108 -5.69 -1.20 1.92
CA LEU A 108 -4.57 -1.45 2.83
C LEU A 108 -4.97 -1.13 4.27
N SER A 109 -5.69 -0.04 4.50
CA SER A 109 -6.20 0.33 5.83
C SER A 109 -7.19 -0.69 6.38
N LEU A 110 -7.94 -1.39 5.52
CA LEU A 110 -8.77 -2.54 5.94
C LEU A 110 -7.94 -3.72 6.49
N LEU A 111 -6.75 -3.98 5.94
CA LEU A 111 -5.84 -5.00 6.49
C LEU A 111 -5.28 -4.59 7.85
N VAL A 112 -5.00 -3.30 8.03
CA VAL A 112 -4.59 -2.71 9.33
C VAL A 112 -5.71 -2.82 10.38
N VAL A 113 -6.95 -2.60 9.97
CA VAL A 113 -8.13 -2.79 10.82
C VAL A 113 -8.36 -4.27 11.13
N ALA A 114 -8.16 -5.17 10.17
CA ALA A 114 -8.29 -6.61 10.42
C ALA A 114 -7.26 -7.13 11.43
N THR A 115 -6.00 -6.69 11.37
CA THR A 115 -4.99 -7.09 12.36
C THR A 115 -5.23 -6.47 13.74
N SER A 116 -5.76 -5.24 13.78
CA SER A 116 -6.23 -4.61 15.03
C SER A 116 -7.43 -5.36 15.63
N GLY A 117 -8.44 -5.70 14.83
CA GLY A 117 -9.58 -6.51 15.26
C GLY A 117 -9.16 -7.89 15.77
N ALA A 118 -8.20 -8.55 15.11
CA ALA A 118 -7.65 -9.82 15.59
C ALA A 118 -6.97 -9.66 16.98
N GLY A 119 -6.18 -8.60 17.18
CA GLY A 119 -5.59 -8.28 18.49
C GLY A 119 -6.65 -8.01 19.57
N PHE A 120 -7.74 -7.33 19.23
CA PHE A 120 -8.87 -7.11 20.13
C PHE A 120 -9.56 -8.43 20.51
N VAL A 121 -9.87 -9.30 19.54
CA VAL A 121 -10.49 -10.61 19.83
C VAL A 121 -9.60 -11.44 20.75
N LEU A 122 -8.30 -11.53 20.48
CA LEU A 122 -7.35 -12.26 21.32
C LEU A 122 -7.25 -11.68 22.75
N GLY A 123 -7.32 -10.35 22.90
CA GLY A 123 -7.33 -9.69 24.20
C GLY A 123 -8.67 -9.75 24.94
N SER A 124 -9.75 -10.24 24.30
CA SER A 124 -11.10 -10.31 24.89
C SER A 124 -11.30 -11.55 25.78
N GLY A 125 -10.43 -12.55 25.69
CA GLY A 125 -10.63 -13.84 26.34
C GLY A 125 -11.90 -14.52 25.84
N ASN A 126 -12.75 -14.98 26.76
CA ASN A 126 -13.91 -15.84 26.45
C ASN A 126 -15.12 -15.10 25.86
N VAL A 127 -15.21 -13.77 25.97
CA VAL A 127 -16.39 -12.99 25.54
C VAL A 127 -15.94 -11.73 24.81
N VAL A 128 -16.28 -11.63 23.52
CA VAL A 128 -15.94 -10.48 22.68
C VAL A 128 -17.00 -9.39 22.82
N ASP A 129 -16.61 -8.20 23.27
CA ASP A 129 -17.43 -7.00 23.12
C ASP A 129 -17.44 -6.53 21.67
N PHE A 130 -18.50 -6.87 20.94
CA PHE A 130 -18.69 -6.45 19.56
C PHE A 130 -18.82 -4.92 19.40
N VAL A 131 -19.31 -4.19 20.42
CA VAL A 131 -19.47 -2.73 20.35
C VAL A 131 -18.09 -2.05 20.47
N GLY A 132 -17.30 -2.42 21.49
CA GLY A 132 -15.91 -1.99 21.63
C GLY A 132 -15.03 -2.40 20.44
N LEU A 133 -15.25 -3.59 19.87
CA LEU A 133 -14.58 -4.02 18.64
C LEU A 133 -14.92 -3.11 17.46
N CYS A 134 -16.20 -2.78 17.25
CA CYS A 134 -16.64 -1.86 16.20
C CYS A 134 -16.05 -0.44 16.36
N TRP A 135 -16.04 0.10 17.59
CA TRP A 135 -15.42 1.40 17.87
C TRP A 135 -13.90 1.38 17.64
N THR A 136 -13.22 0.33 18.10
CA THR A 136 -11.77 0.15 17.90
C THR A 136 -11.42 0.04 16.42
N CYS A 137 -12.17 -0.75 15.66
CA CYS A 137 -11.99 -0.87 14.21
C CYS A 137 -12.23 0.46 13.47
N THR A 138 -13.24 1.23 13.90
CA THR A 138 -13.58 2.52 13.30
C THR A 138 -12.49 3.56 13.58
N GLY A 139 -12.06 3.69 14.83
CA GLY A 139 -10.96 4.57 15.23
C GLY A 139 -9.65 4.23 14.53
N THR A 140 -9.28 2.94 14.50
CA THR A 140 -8.10 2.44 13.76
C THR A 140 -8.20 2.73 12.26
N MET A 141 -9.38 2.56 11.63
CA MET A 141 -9.57 2.90 10.21
C MET A 141 -9.28 4.38 9.95
N MET A 142 -9.82 5.27 10.80
CA MET A 142 -9.63 6.72 10.67
C MET A 142 -8.16 7.11 10.85
N VAL A 143 -7.48 6.60 11.88
CA VAL A 143 -6.06 6.89 12.11
C VAL A 143 -5.18 6.32 10.98
N ALA A 144 -5.47 5.11 10.48
CA ALA A 144 -4.77 4.52 9.33
C ALA A 144 -5.02 5.30 8.02
N ALA A 145 -6.24 5.81 7.81
CA ALA A 145 -6.59 6.65 6.67
C ALA A 145 -5.84 7.99 6.70
N SER A 146 -5.75 8.62 7.89
CA SER A 146 -4.93 9.80 8.14
C SER A 146 -3.46 9.55 7.82
N ALA A 147 -2.87 8.51 8.42
CA ALA A 147 -1.46 8.14 8.24
C ALA A 147 -1.10 7.92 6.76
N ASN A 148 -1.93 7.16 6.03
CA ASN A 148 -1.73 6.89 4.61
C ASN A 148 -1.78 8.14 3.73
N SER A 149 -2.52 9.16 4.16
CA SER A 149 -2.75 10.39 3.40
C SER A 149 -1.73 11.46 3.72
N LEU A 150 -1.32 11.61 4.99
CA LEU A 150 -0.14 12.41 5.35
C LEU A 150 1.11 11.89 4.64
N ASN A 151 1.26 10.56 4.52
CA ASN A 151 2.32 9.98 3.68
C ASN A 151 2.23 10.44 2.22
N GLN A 152 1.04 10.52 1.61
CA GLN A 152 0.88 11.05 0.23
C GLN A 152 1.11 12.57 0.14
N VAL A 153 0.80 13.33 1.20
CA VAL A 153 1.11 14.77 1.33
C VAL A 153 2.62 14.98 1.31
N PHE A 154 3.37 14.26 2.14
CA PHE A 154 4.85 14.38 2.21
C PHE A 154 5.56 13.79 0.99
N GLU A 155 5.00 12.77 0.33
CA GLU A 155 5.63 12.11 -0.83
C GLU A 155 5.20 12.68 -2.19
N LYS A 156 4.36 13.74 -2.26
CA LYS A 156 3.82 14.28 -3.52
C LYS A 156 4.86 14.41 -4.66
N SER A 157 6.03 14.99 -4.35
CA SER A 157 7.09 15.23 -5.33
C SER A 157 7.87 13.98 -5.74
N ASN A 158 7.90 12.96 -4.88
CA ASN A 158 8.57 11.68 -5.13
C ASN A 158 7.64 10.71 -5.86
N ASP A 159 6.37 10.67 -5.48
CA ASP A 159 5.34 9.90 -6.17
C ASP A 159 5.17 10.36 -7.63
N ALA A 160 5.32 11.66 -7.92
CA ALA A 160 5.28 12.19 -9.28
C ALA A 160 6.36 11.60 -10.22
N LYS A 161 7.46 11.07 -9.68
CA LYS A 161 8.59 10.49 -10.43
C LYS A 161 8.45 8.98 -10.67
N MET A 162 7.52 8.32 -9.99
CA MET A 162 7.38 6.85 -9.99
C MET A 162 6.20 6.41 -10.86
N LYS A 163 6.42 5.45 -11.76
CA LYS A 163 5.39 5.01 -12.73
C LYS A 163 4.12 4.51 -12.03
N ARG A 164 4.29 3.87 -10.87
CA ARG A 164 3.22 3.28 -10.07
C ARG A 164 2.40 4.29 -9.28
N THR A 165 2.93 5.49 -8.99
CA THR A 165 2.31 6.41 -8.03
C THR A 165 2.09 7.83 -8.56
N MET A 166 2.62 8.17 -9.73
CA MET A 166 2.36 9.44 -10.43
C MET A 166 0.87 9.72 -10.72
N GLN A 167 0.03 8.69 -10.73
CA GLN A 167 -1.42 8.81 -10.92
C GLN A 167 -2.21 8.99 -9.61
N ARG A 168 -1.57 9.04 -8.44
CA ARG A 168 -2.24 9.29 -7.14
C ARG A 168 -2.94 10.66 -7.11
N PRO A 169 -3.94 10.90 -6.22
CA PRO A 169 -4.72 12.13 -6.21
C PRO A 169 -3.90 13.43 -6.13
N LEU A 170 -2.81 13.43 -5.35
CA LEU A 170 -1.97 14.62 -5.14
C LEU A 170 -0.96 14.91 -6.27
N PRO A 171 -0.18 13.93 -6.79
CA PRO A 171 0.63 14.12 -7.98
C PRO A 171 -0.18 14.46 -9.25
N SER A 172 -1.35 13.83 -9.43
CA SER A 172 -2.23 14.07 -10.59
C SER A 172 -3.09 15.35 -10.48
N GLY A 173 -2.99 16.12 -9.38
CA GLY A 173 -3.72 17.37 -9.19
C GLY A 173 -5.23 17.23 -8.97
N ARG A 174 -5.75 16.01 -8.77
CA ARG A 174 -7.20 15.75 -8.54
C ARG A 174 -7.72 16.28 -7.21
N ILE A 175 -6.83 16.54 -6.26
CA ILE A 175 -7.11 17.21 -4.98
C ILE A 175 -5.95 18.14 -4.62
N SER A 176 -6.23 19.27 -3.98
CA SER A 176 -5.18 20.21 -3.57
C SER A 176 -4.41 19.71 -2.35
N LEU A 177 -3.15 20.13 -2.23
CA LEU A 177 -2.29 19.79 -1.10
C LEU A 177 -2.88 20.24 0.27
N PRO A 178 -3.35 21.50 0.46
CA PRO A 178 -3.93 21.92 1.73
C PRO A 178 -5.23 21.16 2.04
N HIS A 179 -6.06 20.84 1.05
CA HIS A 179 -7.28 20.05 1.27
C HIS A 179 -6.93 18.64 1.77
N ALA A 180 -6.02 17.93 1.11
CA ALA A 180 -5.59 16.61 1.56
C ALA A 180 -4.96 16.63 2.97
N ALA A 181 -4.19 17.67 3.30
CA ALA A 181 -3.61 17.85 4.63
C ALA A 181 -4.66 18.11 5.71
N ILE A 182 -5.61 19.04 5.47
CA ILE A 182 -6.71 19.34 6.40
C ILE A 182 -7.57 18.10 6.64
N TRP A 183 -7.95 17.39 5.57
CA TRP A 183 -8.71 16.15 5.65
C TRP A 183 -7.95 15.07 6.44
N ALA A 184 -6.64 14.91 6.21
CA ALA A 184 -5.86 13.88 6.90
C ALA A 184 -5.72 14.20 8.39
N SER A 185 -5.43 15.45 8.74
CA SER A 185 -5.35 15.90 10.14
C SER A 185 -6.70 15.77 10.85
N SER A 186 -7.81 16.18 10.23
CA SER A 186 -9.13 16.09 10.87
C SER A 186 -9.54 14.66 11.14
N VAL A 187 -9.40 13.76 10.15
CA VAL A 187 -9.71 12.33 10.33
C VAL A 187 -8.79 11.67 11.36
N GLY A 188 -7.51 12.07 11.43
CA GLY A 188 -6.56 11.58 12.43
C GLY A 188 -6.92 11.98 13.86
N VAL A 189 -7.26 13.27 14.08
CA VAL A 189 -7.73 13.78 15.36
C VAL A 189 -9.02 13.09 15.77
N THR A 190 -10.04 13.07 14.89
CA THR A 190 -11.33 12.45 15.21
C THR A 190 -11.19 10.94 15.50
N GLY A 191 -10.36 10.21 14.75
CA GLY A 191 -10.11 8.79 15.02
C GLY A 191 -9.40 8.53 16.34
N THR A 192 -8.43 9.37 16.71
CA THR A 192 -7.72 9.28 17.99
C THR A 192 -8.64 9.63 19.16
N THR A 193 -9.45 10.70 19.04
CA THR A 193 -10.46 11.06 20.05
C THR A 193 -11.52 9.97 20.20
N LEU A 194 -11.96 9.34 19.11
CA LEU A 194 -12.90 8.23 19.16
C LEU A 194 -12.35 7.05 19.97
N LEU A 195 -11.09 6.67 19.75
CA LEU A 195 -10.43 5.64 20.57
C LEU A 195 -10.28 6.05 22.03
N ALA A 196 -9.99 7.32 22.32
CA ALA A 196 -9.85 7.80 23.69
C ALA A 196 -11.18 7.76 24.48
N CYS A 197 -12.30 8.01 23.79
CA CYS A 197 -13.63 8.05 24.39
C CYS A 197 -14.34 6.69 24.42
N GLN A 198 -14.14 5.82 23.42
CA GLN A 198 -14.91 4.58 23.23
C GLN A 198 -14.10 3.29 23.47
N ALA A 199 -12.76 3.37 23.52
CA ALA A 199 -11.91 2.26 23.92
C ALA A 199 -11.19 2.62 25.23
N ASN A 200 -10.02 3.24 25.14
CA ASN A 200 -9.30 3.80 26.28
C ASN A 200 -8.12 4.70 25.84
N ILE A 201 -7.52 5.39 26.81
CA ILE A 201 -6.39 6.31 26.59
C ILE A 201 -5.12 5.62 26.08
N LEU A 202 -4.90 4.33 26.44
CA LEU A 202 -3.73 3.57 26.01
C LEU A 202 -3.79 3.24 24.52
N ALA A 203 -4.94 2.75 24.04
CA ALA A 203 -5.19 2.50 22.62
C ALA A 203 -5.13 3.81 21.80
N ALA A 204 -5.69 4.91 22.32
CA ALA A 204 -5.56 6.22 21.69
C ALA A 204 -4.11 6.72 21.62
N GLY A 205 -3.32 6.53 22.69
CA GLY A 205 -1.90 6.85 22.73
C GLY A 205 -1.08 6.04 21.73
N LEU A 206 -1.34 4.72 21.63
CA LEU A 206 -0.75 3.86 20.59
C LEU A 206 -1.13 4.32 19.18
N ALA A 207 -2.38 4.71 18.96
CA ALA A 207 -2.85 5.22 17.66
C ALA A 207 -2.15 6.53 17.26
N ALA A 208 -2.11 7.51 18.17
CA ALA A 208 -1.47 8.80 17.97
C ALA A 208 0.04 8.65 17.74
N THR A 209 0.70 7.83 18.55
CA THR A 209 2.13 7.52 18.40
C THR A 209 2.40 6.81 17.07
N ASN A 210 1.55 5.88 16.65
CA ASN A 210 1.73 5.18 15.37
C ASN A 210 1.50 6.11 14.16
N LEU A 211 0.51 7.00 14.23
CA LEU A 211 0.30 8.06 13.24
C LEU A 211 1.53 8.95 13.14
N ALA A 212 2.09 9.37 14.27
CA ALA A 212 3.28 10.21 14.32
C ALA A 212 4.52 9.48 13.76
N LEU A 213 4.74 8.24 14.20
CA LEU A 213 5.82 7.36 13.75
C LEU A 213 5.75 7.11 12.24
N TYR A 214 4.56 6.87 11.67
CA TYR A 214 4.42 6.66 10.22
C TYR A 214 4.64 7.95 9.43
N ALA A 215 3.95 9.02 9.80
CA ALA A 215 3.90 10.25 9.02
C ALA A 215 5.20 11.07 9.14
N PHE A 216 5.72 11.27 10.36
CA PHE A 216 6.83 12.20 10.60
C PHE A 216 8.20 11.53 10.80
N MET A 217 8.25 10.22 11.08
CA MET A 217 9.52 9.48 11.19
C MET A 217 9.74 8.57 9.97
N TYR A 218 8.91 7.55 9.77
CA TYR A 218 9.07 6.57 8.69
C TYR A 218 9.03 7.20 7.29
N THR A 219 8.07 8.09 7.03
CA THR A 219 7.91 8.70 5.70
C THR A 219 9.15 9.47 5.22
N PRO A 220 9.71 10.43 5.98
CA PRO A 220 10.97 11.07 5.60
C PRO A 220 12.17 10.10 5.66
N LEU A 221 12.21 9.15 6.61
CA LEU A 221 13.32 8.20 6.74
C LEU A 221 13.55 7.37 5.47
N LYS A 222 12.51 7.09 4.67
CA LYS A 222 12.64 6.44 3.34
C LYS A 222 13.59 7.15 2.37
N GLN A 223 13.78 8.46 2.50
CA GLN A 223 14.72 9.25 1.68
C GLN A 223 16.10 9.42 2.34
N ILE A 224 16.20 9.14 3.64
CA ILE A 224 17.38 9.43 4.46
C ILE A 224 18.23 8.17 4.68
N HIS A 225 17.62 7.04 5.05
CA HIS A 225 18.35 5.86 5.54
C HIS A 225 17.70 4.51 5.16
N PRO A 226 18.48 3.46 4.84
CA PRO A 226 17.94 2.12 4.56
C PRO A 226 17.21 1.46 5.74
N LEU A 227 17.37 1.96 6.97
CA LEU A 227 16.61 1.45 8.14
C LEU A 227 15.10 1.70 8.07
N ASN A 228 14.61 2.46 7.09
CA ASN A 228 13.19 2.75 6.92
C ASN A 228 12.31 1.48 6.90
N THR A 229 12.77 0.36 6.33
CA THR A 229 11.98 -0.88 6.29
C THR A 229 11.70 -1.46 7.67
N TRP A 230 12.66 -1.34 8.60
CA TRP A 230 12.50 -1.81 9.98
C TRP A 230 11.57 -0.90 10.79
N VAL A 231 11.73 0.43 10.66
CA VAL A 231 10.81 1.39 11.29
C VAL A 231 9.38 1.25 10.75
N GLY A 232 9.24 1.00 9.44
CA GLY A 232 7.96 0.68 8.81
C GLY A 232 7.33 -0.63 9.32
N ALA A 233 8.15 -1.63 9.66
CA ALA A 233 7.66 -2.86 10.27
C ALA A 233 7.17 -2.64 11.71
N ILE A 234 7.79 -1.73 12.49
CA ILE A 234 7.24 -1.31 13.80
C ILE A 234 5.85 -0.71 13.62
N VAL A 235 5.67 0.20 12.65
CA VAL A 235 4.35 0.77 12.34
C VAL A 235 3.33 -0.32 11.99
N GLY A 236 3.72 -1.33 11.21
CA GLY A 236 2.86 -2.45 10.83
C GLY A 236 2.54 -3.42 11.99
N ALA A 237 3.33 -3.40 13.06
CA ALA A 237 3.16 -4.25 14.24
C ALA A 237 2.31 -3.61 15.36
N ILE A 238 2.20 -2.28 15.42
CA ILE A 238 1.39 -1.59 16.44
C ILE A 238 -0.14 -1.86 16.32
N PRO A 239 -0.77 -2.00 15.13
CA PRO A 239 -2.22 -2.22 15.02
C PRO A 239 -2.80 -3.40 15.82
N PRO A 240 -2.26 -4.62 15.81
CA PRO A 240 -2.72 -5.69 16.70
C PRO A 240 -2.48 -5.37 18.18
N LEU A 241 -1.39 -4.69 18.54
CA LEU A 241 -1.13 -4.28 19.93
C LEU A 241 -2.16 -3.26 20.41
N LEU A 242 -2.52 -2.30 19.56
CA LEU A 242 -3.58 -1.32 19.80
C LEU A 242 -4.92 -2.04 20.02
N GLY A 243 -5.22 -3.06 19.20
CA GLY A 243 -6.40 -3.90 19.36
C GLY A 243 -6.46 -4.60 20.72
N TRP A 244 -5.37 -5.28 21.09
CA TRP A 244 -5.24 -5.93 22.41
C TRP A 244 -5.42 -4.94 23.55
N ALA A 245 -4.71 -3.81 23.50
CA ALA A 245 -4.77 -2.76 24.51
C ALA A 245 -6.14 -2.07 24.60
N ALA A 246 -6.90 -2.02 23.50
CA ALA A 246 -8.23 -1.42 23.46
C ALA A 246 -9.27 -2.17 24.31
N VAL A 247 -9.15 -3.50 24.42
CA VAL A 247 -10.04 -4.33 25.26
C VAL A 247 -9.45 -4.62 26.65
N SER A 248 -8.16 -4.95 26.73
CA SER A 248 -7.52 -5.35 28.00
C SER A 248 -7.12 -4.17 28.89
N GLY A 249 -6.95 -2.98 28.31
CA GLY A 249 -6.44 -1.80 29.01
C GLY A 249 -4.94 -1.82 29.31
N GLU A 250 -4.21 -2.86 28.88
CA GLU A 250 -2.79 -3.06 29.21
C GLU A 250 -1.94 -3.54 28.01
N ILE A 251 -0.62 -3.58 28.21
CA ILE A 251 0.35 -4.23 27.30
C ILE A 251 0.96 -5.40 28.06
N SER A 252 0.51 -6.61 27.74
CA SER A 252 1.01 -7.86 28.32
C SER A 252 1.95 -8.60 27.37
N LEU A 253 2.69 -9.58 27.88
CA LEU A 253 3.58 -10.42 27.06
C LEU A 253 2.79 -11.18 25.98
N ASN A 254 1.61 -11.70 26.32
CA ASN A 254 0.71 -12.37 25.38
C ASN A 254 0.25 -11.41 24.27
N GLY A 255 -0.10 -10.18 24.62
CA GLY A 255 -0.48 -9.13 23.67
C GLY A 255 0.64 -8.71 22.71
N MET A 256 1.91 -8.99 23.04
CA MET A 256 3.07 -8.72 22.19
C MET A 256 3.37 -9.81 21.15
N ILE A 257 2.77 -11.01 21.27
CA ILE A 257 3.05 -12.16 20.39
C ILE A 257 2.63 -11.87 18.93
N LEU A 258 1.38 -11.45 18.71
CA LEU A 258 0.89 -11.11 17.36
C LEU A 258 1.61 -9.88 16.74
N PRO A 259 1.86 -8.77 17.46
CA PRO A 259 2.75 -7.70 17.02
C PRO A 259 4.12 -8.19 16.57
N ALA A 260 4.79 -9.03 17.38
CA ALA A 260 6.10 -9.56 17.05
C ALA A 260 6.04 -10.46 15.81
N ALA A 261 5.05 -11.34 15.70
CA ALA A 261 4.83 -12.18 14.52
C ALA A 261 4.68 -11.32 13.25
N LEU A 262 3.83 -10.30 13.26
CA LEU A 262 3.68 -9.39 12.12
C LEU A 262 4.96 -8.60 11.81
N TYR A 263 5.69 -8.14 12.84
CA TYR A 263 6.96 -7.43 12.68
C TYR A 263 7.96 -8.24 11.85
N PHE A 264 8.22 -9.49 12.24
CA PHE A 264 9.19 -10.33 11.54
C PHE A 264 8.65 -10.88 10.20
N TRP A 265 7.35 -11.20 10.13
CA TRP A 265 6.71 -11.73 8.92
C TRP A 265 6.70 -10.76 7.72
N GLN A 266 6.51 -9.46 7.96
CA GLN A 266 6.42 -8.49 6.87
C GLN A 266 7.80 -8.13 6.25
N ILE A 267 8.89 -8.31 6.99
CA ILE A 267 10.25 -7.96 6.52
C ILE A 267 10.66 -8.77 5.27
N PRO A 268 10.54 -10.12 5.20
CA PRO A 268 10.80 -10.89 3.99
C PRO A 268 10.07 -10.35 2.75
N HIS A 269 8.77 -10.04 2.89
CA HIS A 269 7.95 -9.51 1.82
C HIS A 269 8.42 -8.11 1.37
N PHE A 270 8.71 -7.21 2.32
CA PHE A 270 9.22 -5.88 2.00
C PHE A 270 10.62 -5.90 1.38
N MET A 271 11.49 -6.82 1.79
CA MET A 271 12.82 -7.00 1.19
C MET A 271 12.70 -7.48 -0.26
N ALA A 272 11.81 -8.42 -0.56
CA ALA A 272 11.52 -8.85 -1.93
C ALA A 272 10.97 -7.70 -2.79
N LEU A 273 9.98 -6.95 -2.28
CA LEU A 273 9.39 -5.81 -2.99
C LEU A 273 10.41 -4.67 -3.22
N ALA A 274 11.24 -4.37 -2.23
CA ALA A 274 12.31 -3.37 -2.34
C ALA A 274 13.35 -3.76 -3.41
N TYR A 275 13.62 -5.05 -3.60
CA TYR A 275 14.51 -5.52 -4.67
C TYR A 275 13.85 -5.46 -6.05
N LEU A 276 12.62 -5.98 -6.19
CA LEU A 276 11.87 -5.97 -7.45
C LEU A 276 11.60 -4.56 -7.97
N CYS A 277 11.23 -3.62 -7.09
CA CYS A 277 10.93 -2.24 -7.46
C CYS A 277 12.13 -1.28 -7.29
N ARG A 278 13.37 -1.79 -7.15
CA ARG A 278 14.56 -0.97 -6.83
C ARG A 278 14.75 0.25 -7.75
N ASN A 279 14.49 0.10 -9.05
CA ASN A 279 14.65 1.16 -10.04
C ASN A 279 13.58 2.26 -9.90
N ASP A 280 12.33 1.89 -9.57
CA ASP A 280 11.22 2.84 -9.33
C ASP A 280 11.48 3.60 -8.01
N TYR A 281 11.97 2.91 -6.98
CA TYR A 281 12.41 3.55 -5.73
C TYR A 281 13.58 4.52 -5.94
N ALA A 282 14.59 4.16 -6.75
CA ALA A 282 15.69 5.05 -7.09
C ALA A 282 15.22 6.31 -7.83
N ALA A 283 14.31 6.17 -8.80
CA ALA A 283 13.70 7.30 -9.51
C ALA A 283 12.89 8.22 -8.57
N GLY A 284 12.21 7.64 -7.58
CA GLY A 284 11.55 8.37 -6.49
C GLY A 284 12.49 9.02 -5.46
N GLY A 285 13.80 8.83 -5.55
CA GLY A 285 14.78 9.36 -4.58
C GLY A 285 14.87 8.59 -3.27
N PHE A 286 14.35 7.36 -3.20
CA PHE A 286 14.30 6.55 -1.98
C PHE A 286 15.57 5.73 -1.76
N LYS A 287 16.07 5.73 -0.52
CA LYS A 287 17.27 5.01 -0.09
C LYS A 287 16.91 3.67 0.52
N MET A 288 16.45 2.74 -0.32
CA MET A 288 16.11 1.37 0.11
C MET A 288 17.37 0.52 0.33
N PHE A 289 17.31 -0.44 1.27
CA PHE A 289 18.42 -1.36 1.56
C PHE A 289 18.89 -2.14 0.31
N SER A 290 17.96 -2.53 -0.55
CA SER A 290 18.19 -3.21 -1.83
C SER A 290 19.01 -2.40 -2.85
N LEU A 291 19.06 -1.06 -2.72
CA LEU A 291 19.78 -0.19 -3.66
C LEU A 291 21.30 -0.38 -3.57
N ALA A 292 21.81 -0.74 -2.38
CA ALA A 292 23.22 -1.05 -2.14
C ALA A 292 23.56 -2.54 -2.32
N ASP A 293 22.65 -3.33 -2.90
CA ASP A 293 22.80 -4.79 -3.10
C ASP A 293 22.37 -5.18 -4.52
N ALA A 294 23.24 -4.88 -5.49
CA ALA A 294 23.01 -5.24 -6.90
C ALA A 294 22.74 -6.74 -7.12
N SER A 295 23.29 -7.59 -6.24
CA SER A 295 23.18 -9.06 -6.28
C SER A 295 21.88 -9.63 -5.69
N GLY A 296 21.18 -8.85 -4.86
CA GLY A 296 20.06 -9.32 -4.04
C GLY A 296 20.45 -10.27 -2.89
N ARG A 297 21.71 -10.71 -2.78
CA ARG A 297 22.13 -11.72 -1.80
C ARG A 297 22.05 -11.21 -0.36
N ARG A 298 22.38 -9.94 -0.10
CA ARG A 298 22.25 -9.36 1.26
C ARG A 298 20.78 -9.20 1.62
N THR A 299 19.96 -8.77 0.67
CA THR A 299 18.51 -8.59 0.79
C THR A 299 17.81 -9.92 1.09
N ALA A 300 18.19 -10.99 0.37
CA ALA A 300 17.72 -12.34 0.61
C ALA A 300 18.17 -12.91 1.97
N LEU A 301 19.42 -12.68 2.40
CA LEU A 301 19.90 -13.08 3.73
C LEU A 301 19.15 -12.37 4.86
N VAL A 302 18.83 -11.08 4.71
CA VAL A 302 18.00 -10.34 5.67
C VAL A 302 16.58 -10.92 5.70
N ALA A 303 15.97 -11.23 4.56
CA ALA A 303 14.67 -11.90 4.52
C ALA A 303 14.71 -13.26 5.24
N LEU A 304 15.64 -14.15 4.85
CA LEU A 304 15.79 -15.49 5.44
C LEU A 304 16.02 -15.45 6.96
N ARG A 305 16.83 -14.51 7.45
CA ARG A 305 17.06 -14.31 8.89
C ARG A 305 15.77 -13.96 9.64
N ASN A 306 14.90 -13.14 9.06
CA ASN A 306 13.61 -12.81 9.69
C ASN A 306 12.63 -14.00 9.66
N CYS A 307 12.69 -14.88 8.65
CA CYS A 307 11.96 -16.14 8.68
C CYS A 307 12.38 -17.03 9.85
N PHE A 308 13.69 -17.11 10.16
CA PHE A 308 14.17 -17.85 11.33
C PHE A 308 13.70 -17.25 12.67
N TYR A 309 13.52 -15.93 12.76
CA TYR A 309 12.98 -15.28 13.96
C TYR A 309 11.49 -15.59 14.23
N LEU A 310 10.75 -16.11 13.25
CA LEU A 310 9.38 -16.57 13.47
C LEU A 310 9.31 -17.92 14.23
N LEU A 311 10.36 -18.74 14.17
CA LEU A 311 10.40 -20.04 14.86
C LEU A 311 10.26 -19.92 16.40
N PRO A 312 11.07 -19.12 17.12
CA PRO A 312 10.90 -18.95 18.56
C PRO A 312 9.59 -18.24 18.92
N ILE A 313 9.02 -17.42 18.03
CA ILE A 313 7.71 -16.77 18.27
C ILE A 313 6.57 -17.79 18.18
N GLY A 314 6.64 -18.74 17.24
CA GLY A 314 5.70 -19.87 17.17
C GLY A 314 5.79 -20.76 18.42
N PHE A 315 6.98 -20.96 18.96
CA PHE A 315 7.19 -21.68 20.22
C PHE A 315 6.62 -20.91 21.43
N LEU A 316 6.90 -19.61 21.56
CA LEU A 316 6.31 -18.77 22.61
C LEU A 316 4.77 -18.68 22.52
N ALA A 317 4.20 -18.68 21.31
CA ALA A 317 2.75 -18.74 21.12
C ALA A 317 2.16 -20.08 21.60
N TYR A 318 2.89 -21.18 21.48
CA TYR A 318 2.48 -22.47 22.06
C TYR A 318 2.57 -22.46 23.58
N ASP A 319 3.71 -22.06 24.15
CA ASP A 319 3.95 -22.06 25.61
C ASP A 319 3.05 -21.07 26.38
N CYS A 320 2.71 -19.92 25.80
CA CYS A 320 1.80 -18.94 26.41
C CYS A 320 0.31 -19.27 26.21
N GLU A 321 -0.02 -20.51 25.82
CA GLU A 321 -1.38 -20.96 25.53
C GLU A 321 -2.16 -20.05 24.55
N PHE A 322 -1.46 -19.43 23.59
CA PHE A 322 -2.07 -18.43 22.69
C PHE A 322 -3.23 -18.99 21.87
N TRP A 323 -3.24 -20.31 21.66
CA TRP A 323 -4.31 -21.06 21.01
C TRP A 323 -5.63 -21.04 21.80
N SER A 324 -5.57 -21.00 23.13
CA SER A 324 -6.74 -20.95 24.03
C SER A 324 -7.55 -19.66 23.89
N TYR A 325 -6.97 -18.61 23.30
CA TYR A 325 -7.63 -17.32 23.00
C TYR A 325 -8.10 -17.23 21.54
N ALA A 326 -7.74 -18.21 20.70
CA ALA A 326 -7.98 -18.21 19.26
C ALA A 326 -9.04 -19.23 18.81
N ILE A 327 -9.51 -20.09 19.72
CA ILE A 327 -10.42 -21.21 19.46
C ILE A 327 -11.57 -21.15 20.48
N PHE A 328 -12.80 -21.18 19.97
CA PHE A 328 -14.02 -21.46 20.73
C PHE A 328 -14.12 -22.96 21.07
#